data_AF-A0A536Z204-F1
#
_entry.id   AF-A0A536Z204-F1
#
_cell.length_a   1.000
_cell.length_b   1.000
_cell.length_c   1.000
_cell.angle_alpha   90.00
_cell.angle_beta   90.00
_cell.angle_gamma   90.00
#
_symmetry.space_group_name_H-M   'P 1'
#
loop_
_entity.id
_entity.type
_entity.pdbx_description
1 polymer ?
#
loop_
_entity_poly.entity_id
_entity_poly.type
_entity_poly.pdbx_seq_one_letter_code
_entity_poly.pdbx_strand_id
1 'polypeptide(L)'
;RHTVIVLLNALMGLPPVVVGLAVYLLLSRAGPLGALGLLFTPTAMVVAQTILITPIVAALSRQVVEDAWDEYRDQLRSLGERRFGAAMTLLWDLRFSLVTIVLAGFGRAAAEV
;
A
#
# COMPACT_ATOMS: atom_id res chain seq x y z
N ARG A 1 5.94 10.63 -12.85
CA ARG A 1 6.34 9.38 -12.13
C ARG A 1 6.85 9.69 -10.73
N HIS A 2 7.79 10.62 -10.56
CA HIS A 2 8.26 11.10 -9.25
C HIS A 2 7.13 11.53 -8.29
N THR A 3 6.08 12.19 -8.79
CA THR A 3 4.96 12.66 -7.96
C THR A 3 4.27 11.55 -7.17
N VAL A 4 4.05 10.38 -7.78
CA VAL A 4 3.40 9.24 -7.10
C VAL A 4 4.29 8.70 -5.99
N ILE A 5 5.59 8.65 -6.23
CA ILE A 5 6.58 8.18 -5.24
C ILE A 5 6.62 9.12 -4.05
N VAL A 6 6.68 10.44 -4.31
CA VAL A 6 6.65 11.47 -3.26
C VAL A 6 5.35 11.38 -2.46
N LEU A 7 4.20 11.19 -3.13
CA LEU A 7 2.92 11.04 -2.46
C LEU A 7 2.87 9.79 -1.57
N LEU A 8 3.30 8.62 -2.07
CA LEU A 8 3.31 7.39 -1.28
C LEU A 8 4.20 7.51 -0.03
N ASN A 9 5.39 8.10 -0.19
CA ASN A 9 6.29 8.36 0.94
C ASN A 9 5.73 9.40 1.92
N ALA A 10 5.07 10.45 1.43
CA ALA A 10 4.41 11.43 2.28
C ALA A 10 3.25 10.79 3.09
N LEU A 11 2.48 9.91 2.46
CA LEU A 11 1.37 9.20 3.11
C LEU A 11 1.85 8.22 4.20
N MET A 12 3.07 7.66 4.10
CA MET A 12 3.67 6.84 5.16
C MET A 12 3.90 7.62 6.46
N GLY A 13 4.05 8.95 6.38
CA GLY A 13 4.28 9.83 7.52
C GLY A 13 2.99 10.35 8.19
N LEU A 14 1.81 9.98 7.68
CA LEU A 14 0.55 10.42 8.27
C LEU A 14 0.38 9.83 9.68
N PRO A 15 0.07 10.66 10.70
CA PRO A 15 -0.25 10.16 12.03
C PRO A 15 -1.52 9.28 11.96
N PRO A 16 -1.53 8.09 12.56
CA PRO A 16 -2.70 7.20 12.52
C PRO A 16 -3.99 7.87 13.00
N VAL A 17 -3.86 8.71 14.04
CA VAL A 17 -4.97 9.48 14.63
C VAL A 17 -5.62 10.44 13.62
N VAL A 18 -4.83 11.06 12.73
CA VAL A 18 -5.36 11.99 11.71
C VAL A 18 -6.23 11.24 10.71
N VAL A 19 -5.81 10.05 10.29
CA VAL A 19 -6.59 9.21 9.38
C VAL A 19 -7.86 8.71 10.08
N GLY A 20 -7.75 8.28 11.34
CA GLY A 20 -8.91 7.88 12.14
C GLY A 20 -9.94 8.99 12.28
N LEU A 21 -9.51 10.23 12.59
CA LEU A 21 -10.40 11.38 12.68
C LEU A 21 -11.03 11.73 11.33
N ALA A 22 -10.27 11.68 10.23
CA ALA A 22 -10.81 11.92 8.89
C ALA A 22 -11.90 10.89 8.54
N VAL A 23 -11.66 9.60 8.79
CA VAL A 23 -12.65 8.54 8.58
C VAL A 23 -13.86 8.72 9.49
N TYR A 24 -13.65 9.09 10.75
CA TYR A 24 -14.72 9.40 11.70
C TYR A 24 -15.62 10.53 11.17
N LEU A 25 -15.04 11.66 10.74
CA LEU A 25 -15.80 12.79 10.23
C LEU A 25 -16.59 12.43 8.98
N LEU A 26 -15.98 11.65 8.07
CA LEU A 26 -16.64 11.17 6.85
C LEU A 26 -17.85 10.27 7.13
N LEU A 27 -17.74 9.34 8.07
CA LEU A 27 -18.78 8.36 8.41
C LEU A 27 -19.73 8.83 9.53
N SER A 28 -19.43 9.95 10.18
CA SER A 28 -20.31 10.55 11.19
C SER A 28 -21.67 10.88 10.59
N ARG A 29 -22.72 10.97 11.41
CA ARG A 29 -24.10 11.25 10.94
C ARG A 29 -24.22 12.58 10.18
N ALA A 30 -23.34 13.54 10.47
CA ALA A 30 -23.27 14.83 9.78
C ALA A 30 -22.27 14.82 8.60
N GLY A 31 -21.53 13.72 8.43
CA GLY A 31 -20.55 13.52 7.37
C GLY A 31 -21.18 13.11 6.03
N PRO A 32 -20.44 13.27 4.93
CA PRO A 32 -20.92 12.95 3.58
C PRO A 32 -21.30 11.48 3.40
N LEU A 33 -20.67 10.56 4.15
CA LEU A 33 -20.95 9.12 4.12
C LEU A 33 -21.77 8.67 5.33
N GLY A 34 -22.32 9.60 6.12
CA GLY A 34 -23.06 9.32 7.35
C GLY A 34 -24.32 8.49 7.13
N ALA A 35 -24.94 8.59 5.96
CA ALA A 35 -26.12 7.80 5.58
C ALA A 35 -25.83 6.28 5.54
N LEU A 36 -24.56 5.87 5.44
CA LEU A 36 -24.18 4.45 5.44
C LEU A 36 -24.23 3.83 6.85
N GLY A 37 -24.24 4.64 7.92
CA GLY A 37 -24.35 4.14 9.30
C GLY A 37 -23.21 3.22 9.75
N LEU A 38 -22.05 3.26 9.08
CA LEU A 38 -20.93 2.33 9.30
C LEU A 38 -20.08 2.68 10.53
N LEU A 39 -20.30 3.84 11.15
CA LEU A 39 -19.52 4.25 12.32
C LEU A 39 -19.68 3.24 13.47
N PHE A 40 -18.57 2.89 14.12
CA PHE A 40 -18.49 1.83 15.16
C PHE A 40 -18.72 0.39 14.67
N THR A 41 -18.54 0.13 13.37
CA THR A 41 -18.57 -1.24 12.82
C THR A 41 -17.16 -1.74 12.47
N PRO A 42 -16.95 -3.06 12.42
CA PRO A 42 -15.72 -3.64 11.87
C PRO A 42 -15.43 -3.19 10.43
N THR A 43 -16.47 -2.88 9.64
CA THR A 43 -16.31 -2.37 8.27
C THR A 43 -15.59 -1.02 8.25
N ALA A 44 -15.99 -0.08 9.10
CA ALA A 44 -15.30 1.22 9.21
C ALA A 44 -13.84 1.07 9.66
N MET A 45 -13.59 0.11 10.55
CA MET A 45 -12.25 -0.22 11.04
C MET A 45 -11.36 -0.75 9.92
N VAL A 46 -11.86 -1.68 9.09
CA VAL A 46 -11.14 -2.20 7.91
C VAL A 46 -10.84 -1.09 6.91
N VAL A 47 -11.78 -0.16 6.68
CA VAL A 47 -11.55 0.99 5.79
C VAL A 47 -10.41 1.87 6.30
N ALA A 48 -10.44 2.25 7.58
CA ALA A 48 -9.38 3.06 8.19
C ALA A 48 -8.01 2.39 8.07
N GLN A 49 -7.94 1.10 8.39
CA GLN A 49 -6.70 0.32 8.30
C GLN A 49 -6.21 0.18 6.85
N THR A 50 -7.11 -0.03 5.89
CA THR A 50 -6.75 -0.08 4.47
C THR A 50 -6.09 1.22 4.02
N ILE A 51 -6.62 2.38 4.42
CA ILE A 51 -6.05 3.69 4.08
C ILE A 51 -4.65 3.86 4.68
N LEU A 52 -4.42 3.38 5.90
CA LEU A 52 -3.12 3.47 6.58
C LEU A 52 -2.07 2.54 5.99
N ILE A 53 -2.43 1.30 5.67
CA ILE A 53 -1.47 0.25 5.28
C ILE A 53 -1.13 0.30 3.79
N THR A 54 -2.09 0.69 2.95
CA THR A 54 -1.90 0.74 1.49
C THR A 54 -0.66 1.54 1.05
N PRO A 55 -0.43 2.78 1.51
CA PRO A 55 0.76 3.52 1.09
C PRO A 55 2.07 2.84 1.54
N ILE A 56 2.05 2.18 2.70
CA ILE A 56 3.21 1.47 3.25
C ILE A 56 3.57 0.29 2.35
N VAL A 57 2.61 -0.60 2.11
CA VAL A 57 2.79 -1.79 1.26
C VAL A 57 3.17 -1.38 -0.16
N ALA A 58 2.54 -0.35 -0.71
CA ALA A 58 2.82 0.13 -2.06
C ALA A 58 4.24 0.69 -2.20
N ALA A 59 4.70 1.55 -1.28
CA ALA A 59 6.04 2.13 -1.38
C ALA A 59 7.15 1.09 -1.14
N LEU A 60 6.99 0.19 -0.16
CA LEU A 60 7.96 -0.90 0.06
C LEU A 60 8.01 -1.87 -1.12
N SER A 61 6.86 -2.29 -1.65
CA SER A 61 6.82 -3.18 -2.83
C SER A 61 7.48 -2.53 -4.02
N ARG A 62 7.21 -1.23 -4.25
CA ARG A 62 7.81 -0.47 -5.33
C ARG A 62 9.33 -0.32 -5.16
N GLN A 63 9.83 -0.14 -3.94
CA GLN A 63 11.27 -0.06 -3.67
C GLN A 63 11.96 -1.38 -4.05
N VAL A 64 11.46 -2.51 -3.54
CA VAL A 64 12.04 -3.83 -3.84
C VAL A 64 11.98 -4.18 -5.33
N VAL A 65 10.89 -3.83 -6.01
CA VAL A 65 10.74 -4.03 -7.46
C VAL A 65 11.68 -3.13 -8.27
N GLU A 66 11.91 -1.90 -7.83
CA GLU A 66 12.84 -0.97 -8.50
C GLU A 66 14.28 -1.44 -8.35
N ASP A 67 14.69 -1.86 -7.16
CA ASP A 67 16.03 -2.40 -6.90
C ASP A 67 16.31 -3.62 -7.79
N ALA A 68 15.36 -4.56 -7.87
CA ALA A 68 15.47 -5.73 -8.72
C ALA A 68 15.42 -5.39 -10.22
N TRP A 69 14.63 -4.40 -10.61
CA TRP A 69 14.61 -3.95 -12.01
C TRP A 69 15.97 -3.37 -12.41
N ASP A 70 16.61 -2.57 -11.56
CA ASP A 70 17.93 -2.01 -11.87
C ASP A 70 19.03 -3.09 -11.97
N GLU A 71 18.88 -4.21 -11.25
CA GLU A 71 19.78 -5.36 -11.36
C GLU A 71 19.51 -6.24 -12.59
N TYR A 72 18.25 -6.53 -12.90
CA TYR A 72 17.87 -7.51 -13.93
C TYR A 72 17.51 -6.91 -15.29
N ARG A 73 17.37 -5.59 -15.40
CA ARG A 73 16.91 -4.91 -16.63
C ARG A 73 17.69 -5.30 -17.88
N ASP A 74 19.01 -5.42 -17.78
CA ASP A 74 19.86 -5.65 -18.94
C ASP A 74 19.80 -7.13 -19.36
N GLN A 75 19.70 -8.05 -18.41
CA GLN A 75 19.45 -9.48 -18.62
C GLN A 75 18.07 -9.72 -19.25
N LEU A 76 17.01 -9.12 -18.70
CA LEU A 76 15.65 -9.23 -19.22
C LEU A 76 15.53 -8.67 -20.64
N ARG A 77 16.20 -7.54 -20.90
CA ARG A 77 16.28 -6.98 -22.25
C ARG A 77 17.05 -7.88 -23.21
N SER A 78 18.16 -8.48 -22.78
CA SER A 78 18.93 -9.43 -23.59
C SER A 78 18.13 -10.69 -23.94
N LEU A 79 17.23 -11.12 -23.06
CA LEU A 79 16.31 -12.24 -23.30
C LEU A 79 15.12 -11.87 -24.20
N GLY A 80 15.02 -10.60 -24.63
CA GLY A 80 13.94 -10.12 -25.49
C GLY A 80 12.61 -9.96 -24.78
N GLU A 81 12.60 -9.96 -23.44
CA GLU A 81 11.36 -9.88 -22.66
C GLU A 81 10.62 -8.56 -22.87
N ARG A 82 9.29 -8.67 -23.03
CA ARG A 82 8.41 -7.49 -23.12
C ARG A 82 8.14 -6.97 -21.71
N ARG A 83 7.73 -5.69 -21.60
CA ARG A 83 7.46 -5.03 -20.29
C ARG A 83 6.59 -5.84 -19.34
N PHE A 84 5.57 -6.54 -19.86
CA PHE A 84 4.69 -7.37 -19.05
C PHE A 84 5.35 -8.67 -18.60
N GLY A 85 6.11 -9.34 -19.48
CA GLY A 85 6.87 -10.53 -19.13
C GLY A 85 7.93 -10.24 -18.07
N ALA A 86 8.69 -9.16 -18.26
CA ALA A 86 9.62 -8.66 -17.26
C ALA A 86 8.96 -8.38 -15.90
N ALA A 87 7.77 -7.75 -15.89
CA ALA A 87 7.05 -7.48 -14.65
C ALA A 87 6.58 -8.76 -13.94
N MET A 88 6.06 -9.75 -14.68
CA MET A 88 5.67 -11.05 -14.12
C MET A 88 6.88 -11.81 -13.55
N THR A 89 8.01 -11.80 -14.26
CA THR A 89 9.26 -12.42 -13.80
C THR A 89 9.74 -11.79 -12.50
N LEU A 90 9.77 -10.46 -12.41
CA LEU A 90 10.13 -9.76 -11.18
C LEU A 90 9.17 -10.07 -10.03
N LEU A 91 7.86 -10.08 -10.27
CA LEU A 91 6.88 -10.41 -9.23
C LEU A 91 7.02 -11.85 -8.72
N TRP A 92 7.37 -12.78 -9.61
CA TRP A 92 7.61 -14.17 -9.26
C TRP A 92 8.86 -14.35 -8.42
N ASP A 93 9.95 -13.67 -8.79
CA ASP A 93 11.23 -13.71 -8.09
C ASP A 93 11.12 -13.06 -6.70
N LEU A 94 10.48 -11.89 -6.64
CA LEU A 94 10.33 -11.11 -5.42
C LEU A 94 9.18 -11.57 -4.50
N ARG A 95 8.51 -12.68 -4.81
CA ARG A 95 7.31 -13.14 -4.08
C ARG A 95 7.52 -13.24 -2.57
N PHE A 96 8.70 -13.69 -2.12
CA PHE A 96 8.98 -13.83 -0.70
C PHE A 96 9.11 -12.47 -0.03
N SER A 97 9.84 -11.54 -0.65
CA SER A 97 9.96 -10.15 -0.18
C SER A 97 8.59 -9.46 -0.16
N LEU A 98 7.77 -9.65 -1.20
CA LEU A 98 6.42 -9.10 -1.27
C LEU A 98 5.51 -9.66 -0.18
N VAL A 99 5.57 -10.97 0.10
CA VAL A 99 4.85 -11.60 1.21
C VAL A 99 5.31 -11.02 2.55
N THR A 100 6.61 -10.83 2.75
CA THR A 100 7.14 -10.19 3.96
C THR A 100 6.62 -8.76 4.13
N ILE A 101 6.53 -7.98 3.05
CA ILE A 101 5.96 -6.62 3.08
C ILE A 101 4.49 -6.65 3.47
N VAL A 102 3.70 -7.57 2.90
CA VAL A 102 2.29 -7.73 3.27
C VAL A 102 2.14 -8.13 4.74
N LEU A 103 2.96 -9.06 5.23
CA LEU A 103 2.97 -9.47 6.63
C LEU A 103 3.35 -8.32 7.57
N ALA A 104 4.33 -7.49 7.19
CA ALA A 104 4.70 -6.31 7.97
C ALA A 104 3.55 -5.29 8.03
N GLY A 105 2.88 -5.05 6.90
CA GLY A 105 1.69 -4.19 6.85
C GLY A 105 0.53 -4.72 7.70
N PHE A 106 0.29 -6.03 7.65
CA PHE A 106 -0.69 -6.70 8.50
C PHE A 106 -0.34 -6.61 10.00
N GLY A 107 0.93 -6.83 10.36
CA GLY A 107 1.39 -6.71 11.74
C GLY A 107 1.18 -5.30 12.30
N ARG A 108 1.41 -4.26 11.49
CA ARG A 108 1.10 -2.87 11.86
C ARG A 108 -0.40 -2.67 12.09
N ALA A 109 -1.23 -3.19 11.19
CA ALA A 109 -2.69 -3.15 11.31
C ALA A 109 -3.15 -3.74 12.64
N ALA A 110 -2.66 -4.93 12.95
CA ALA A 110 -3.06 -5.70 14.11
C ALA A 110 -2.59 -5.06 15.43
N ALA A 111 -1.48 -4.31 15.42
CA ALA A 111 -0.96 -3.62 16.60
C ALA A 111 -1.70 -2.31 16.93
N GLU A 112 -2.41 -1.72 15.96
CA GLU A 112 -3.25 -0.52 16.19
C GLU A 112 -4.65 -0.86 16.72
N VAL A 113 -4.96 -2.16 16.89
CA VAL A 113 -6.23 -2.71 17.38
C VAL A 113 -6.06 -3.29 18.78
#